data_AF-A0A1F8QP31-F1
#
_entry.id   AF-A0A1F8QP31-F1
#
_cell.length_a   1.000
_cell.length_b   1.000
_cell.length_c   1.000
_cell.angle_alpha   90.00
_cell.angle_beta   90.00
_cell.angle_gamma   90.00
#
_symmetry.space_group_name_H-M   'P 1'
#
loop_
_entity.id
_entity.type
_entity.pdbx_description
1 polymer ?
#
loop_
_entity_poly.entity_id
_entity_poly.type
_entity_poly.pdbx_seq_one_letter_code
_entity_poly.pdbx_strand_id
1 'polypeptide(L)'
;MEDCFAHLPWRAVPGKTARNDRAAGLMIVPLSDGNWQREIVTGKTDPIQGWASFVSGEKIPAPVLRLTRQAHTPVQICTVLYPYRVGAEPSVQVSPLPIEGRAANDPTLTAIRIETPERVDELIIDRAETQARVEFKSEKKV
;
A
#
# COMPACT_ATOMS: atom_id res chain seq x y z
N MET A 1 26.15 3.91 -19.01
CA MET A 1 25.02 3.09 -18.52
C MET A 1 24.50 3.84 -17.31
N GLU A 2 23.54 4.74 -17.54
CA GLU A 2 23.13 5.73 -16.56
C GLU A 2 22.43 5.06 -15.38
N ASP A 3 22.69 5.60 -14.20
CA ASP A 3 22.26 5.10 -12.90
C ASP A 3 20.75 5.39 -12.71
N CYS A 4 19.90 4.64 -13.43
CA CYS A 4 18.45 4.78 -13.39
C CYS A 4 17.78 4.22 -12.13
N PHE A 5 18.55 3.77 -11.13
CA PHE A 5 18.06 2.98 -10.00
C PHE A 5 18.30 3.62 -8.64
N ALA A 6 18.43 4.94 -8.59
CA ALA A 6 18.30 5.66 -7.32
C ALA A 6 16.95 5.29 -6.69
N HIS A 7 16.99 4.57 -5.56
CA HIS A 7 15.81 4.27 -4.77
C HIS A 7 15.12 5.61 -4.44
N LEU A 8 13.99 5.88 -5.09
CA LEU A 8 13.26 7.12 -4.86
C LEU A 8 12.60 7.02 -3.49
N PRO A 9 12.44 8.15 -2.78
CA PRO A 9 11.64 8.16 -1.56
C PRO A 9 10.22 7.67 -1.90
N TRP A 10 9.57 7.02 -0.93
CA TRP A 10 8.21 6.54 -1.09
C TRP A 10 7.28 7.65 -1.60
N ARG A 11 6.41 7.32 -2.55
CA ARG A 11 5.36 8.19 -3.04
C ARG A 11 4.05 7.41 -3.03
N ALA A 12 3.01 7.98 -2.43
CA ALA A 12 1.67 7.41 -2.59
C ALA A 12 1.29 7.42 -4.07
N VAL A 13 0.85 6.26 -4.55
CA VAL A 13 0.23 6.14 -5.86
C VAL A 13 -1.29 6.31 -5.68
N PRO A 14 -2.02 6.94 -6.62
CA PRO A 14 -3.47 7.10 -6.50
C PRO A 14 -4.15 5.78 -6.13
N GLY A 15 -4.89 5.79 -5.02
CA GLY A 15 -5.49 4.59 -4.45
C GLY A 15 -6.56 3.97 -5.35
N LYS A 16 -6.86 2.69 -5.10
CA LYS A 16 -8.02 1.99 -5.65
C LYS A 16 -9.01 1.71 -4.54
N THR A 17 -10.30 1.78 -4.85
CA THR A 17 -11.36 1.52 -3.87
C THR A 17 -12.09 0.23 -4.20
N ALA A 18 -12.45 -0.50 -3.16
CA ALA A 18 -13.40 -1.61 -3.19
C ALA A 18 -14.55 -1.27 -2.23
N ARG A 19 -15.76 -1.72 -2.54
CA ARG A 19 -16.95 -1.48 -1.71
C ARG A 19 -17.86 -2.69 -1.73
N ASN A 20 -18.62 -2.88 -0.66
CA ASN A 20 -19.73 -3.81 -0.62
C ASN A 20 -21.07 -3.07 -0.55
N ASP A 21 -22.16 -3.83 -0.69
CA ASP A 21 -23.53 -3.30 -0.69
C ASP A 21 -24.01 -2.90 0.73
N ARG A 22 -23.22 -3.21 1.77
CA ARG A 22 -23.51 -2.90 3.18
C ARG A 22 -22.81 -1.63 3.67
N ALA A 23 -22.55 -0.71 2.76
CA ALA A 23 -21.91 0.56 3.01
C ALA A 23 -20.49 0.49 3.62
N ALA A 24 -19.77 -0.62 3.46
CA ALA A 24 -18.35 -0.72 3.82
C ALA A 24 -17.47 -0.57 2.59
N GLY A 25 -16.47 0.30 2.69
CA GLY A 25 -15.47 0.57 1.67
C GLY A 25 -14.05 0.29 2.17
N LEU A 26 -13.15 -0.02 1.24
CA LEU A 26 -11.73 -0.16 1.47
C LEU A 26 -10.98 0.59 0.38
N MET A 27 -10.15 1.56 0.78
CA MET A 27 -9.17 2.15 -0.12
C MET A 27 -7.82 1.42 0.06
N ILE A 28 -7.21 1.08 -1.07
CA ILE A 28 -5.90 0.45 -1.17
C ILE A 28 -4.95 1.48 -1.75
N VAL A 29 -3.97 1.91 -0.97
CA VAL A 29 -2.97 2.93 -1.35
C VAL A 29 -1.59 2.29 -1.37
N PRO A 30 -1.11 1.83 -2.54
CA PRO A 30 0.26 1.39 -2.68
C PRO A 30 1.22 2.57 -2.54
N LEU A 31 2.30 2.39 -1.79
CA LEU A 31 3.42 3.30 -1.81
C LEU A 31 4.44 2.78 -2.82
N SER A 32 4.97 3.70 -3.61
CA SER A 32 5.90 3.40 -4.69
C SER A 32 7.19 4.17 -4.52
N ASP A 33 8.30 3.45 -4.66
CA ASP A 33 9.67 3.93 -4.86
C ASP A 33 10.06 3.96 -6.36
N GLY A 34 9.12 3.74 -7.29
CA GLY A 34 9.38 3.61 -8.73
C GLY A 34 8.15 3.49 -9.64
N ASN A 35 8.28 2.78 -10.76
CA ASN A 35 7.19 2.59 -11.74
C ASN A 35 6.46 1.26 -11.51
N TRP A 36 5.30 1.32 -10.86
CA TRP A 36 4.40 0.17 -10.70
C TRP A 36 3.37 0.10 -11.82
N GLN A 37 3.24 -1.07 -12.42
CA GLN A 37 2.10 -1.40 -13.29
C GLN A 37 0.93 -1.86 -12.42
N ARG A 38 -0.28 -1.42 -12.80
CA ARG A 38 -1.51 -1.65 -12.02
C ARG A 38 -2.64 -2.06 -12.93
N GLU A 39 -3.30 -3.16 -12.60
CA GLU A 39 -4.41 -3.71 -13.37
C GLU A 39 -5.45 -4.33 -12.44
N ILE A 40 -6.73 -4.23 -12.79
CA ILE A 40 -7.79 -5.02 -12.17
C ILE A 40 -8.05 -6.23 -13.04
N VAL A 41 -7.79 -7.43 -12.50
CA VAL A 41 -8.02 -8.71 -13.17
C VAL A 41 -9.24 -9.38 -12.59
N THR A 42 -10.14 -9.87 -13.45
CA THR A 42 -11.35 -10.57 -13.04
C THR A 42 -11.56 -11.79 -13.94
N GLY A 43 -11.75 -12.97 -13.37
CA GLY A 43 -12.14 -14.17 -14.11
C GLY A 43 -11.12 -14.66 -15.13
N LYS A 44 -9.82 -14.38 -14.97
CA LYS A 44 -8.79 -14.82 -15.92
C LYS A 44 -8.53 -16.32 -15.74
N THR A 45 -8.49 -17.07 -16.83
CA THR A 45 -8.26 -18.53 -16.81
C THR A 45 -6.80 -18.92 -17.07
N ASP A 46 -5.99 -18.02 -17.64
CA ASP A 46 -4.58 -18.26 -17.93
C ASP A 46 -3.70 -16.99 -17.76
N PRO A 47 -2.86 -16.89 -16.70
CA PRO A 47 -2.91 -17.71 -15.50
C PRO A 47 -4.24 -17.52 -14.75
N ILE A 48 -4.66 -18.51 -13.97
CA ILE A 48 -5.88 -18.43 -13.15
C ILE A 48 -5.75 -17.29 -12.13
N GLN A 49 -6.53 -16.23 -12.30
CA GLN A 49 -6.54 -15.05 -11.42
C GLN A 49 -7.93 -14.42 -11.38
N GLY A 50 -8.29 -13.81 -10.25
CA GLY A 50 -9.57 -13.10 -10.13
C GLY A 50 -10.77 -14.04 -10.01
N TRP A 51 -10.67 -15.06 -9.15
CA TRP A 51 -11.77 -15.98 -8.84
C TRP A 51 -11.91 -16.12 -7.33
N ALA A 52 -13.14 -16.29 -6.85
CA ALA A 52 -13.46 -16.65 -5.47
C ALA A 52 -14.32 -17.93 -5.46
N SER A 53 -14.20 -18.73 -4.41
CA SER A 53 -15.01 -19.93 -4.21
C SER A 53 -15.56 -19.90 -2.79
N PHE A 54 -16.88 -19.77 -2.67
CA PHE A 54 -17.58 -19.78 -1.38
C PHE A 54 -18.11 -21.19 -1.05
N VAL A 55 -18.25 -22.04 -2.06
CA VAL A 55 -18.69 -23.43 -1.98
C VAL A 55 -17.78 -24.28 -2.85
N SER A 56 -17.39 -25.46 -2.36
CA SER A 56 -16.53 -26.39 -3.09
C SER A 56 -17.12 -26.72 -4.47
N GLY A 57 -16.29 -26.66 -5.51
CA GLY A 57 -16.70 -26.92 -6.90
C GLY A 57 -17.22 -25.69 -7.65
N GLU A 58 -17.54 -24.60 -6.96
CA GLU A 58 -18.02 -23.37 -7.59
C GLU A 58 -16.94 -22.28 -7.57
N LYS A 59 -16.76 -21.60 -8.70
CA LYS A 59 -15.90 -20.43 -8.82
C LYS A 59 -16.70 -19.29 -9.41
N ILE A 60 -16.67 -18.15 -8.74
CA ILE A 60 -17.24 -16.91 -9.26
C ILE A 60 -16.11 -15.92 -9.60
N PRO A 61 -16.19 -15.18 -10.71
CA PRO A 61 -15.23 -14.13 -11.01
C PRO A 61 -15.22 -13.08 -9.88
N ALA A 62 -14.03 -12.66 -9.45
CA ALA A 62 -13.83 -11.68 -8.40
C ALA A 62 -12.72 -10.69 -8.80
N PRO A 63 -12.88 -9.39 -8.53
CA PRO A 63 -11.85 -8.41 -8.89
C PRO A 63 -10.60 -8.59 -8.03
N VAL A 64 -9.43 -8.55 -8.67
CA VAL A 64 -8.11 -8.57 -8.03
C VAL A 64 -7.30 -7.38 -8.52
N LEU A 65 -6.77 -6.60 -7.59
CA LEU A 65 -5.76 -5.59 -7.92
C LEU A 65 -4.40 -6.26 -8.08
N ARG A 66 -3.87 -6.29 -9.30
CA ARG A 66 -2.51 -6.75 -9.60
C ARG A 66 -1.57 -5.56 -9.64
N LEU A 67 -0.56 -5.60 -8.77
CA LEU A 67 0.55 -4.66 -8.72
C LEU A 67 1.81 -5.36 -9.21
N THR A 68 2.49 -4.82 -10.21
CA THR A 68 3.71 -5.43 -10.79
C THR A 68 4.84 -4.41 -10.85
N ARG A 69 6.04 -4.84 -10.45
CA ARG A 69 7.27 -4.05 -10.50
C ARG A 69 8.45 -4.97 -10.80
N GLN A 70 9.38 -4.48 -11.63
CA GLN A 70 10.73 -5.06 -11.73
C GLN A 70 11.66 -4.28 -10.80
N ALA A 71 12.38 -4.98 -9.91
CA ALA A 71 13.33 -4.35 -9.00
C ALA A 71 14.44 -5.30 -8.57
N HIS A 72 15.56 -4.70 -8.15
CA HIS A 72 16.65 -5.42 -7.51
C HIS A 72 16.31 -5.75 -6.05
N THR A 73 16.87 -6.86 -5.57
CA THR A 73 16.76 -7.25 -4.17
C THR A 73 17.73 -6.45 -3.29
N PRO A 74 17.35 -6.14 -2.04
CA PRO A 74 16.08 -6.46 -1.40
C PRO A 74 14.92 -5.58 -1.90
N VAL A 75 13.72 -6.16 -1.98
CA VAL A 75 12.49 -5.44 -2.39
C VAL A 75 11.65 -5.14 -1.16
N GLN A 76 11.26 -3.87 -1.01
CA GLN A 76 10.24 -3.44 -0.06
C GLN A 76 8.92 -3.15 -0.79
N ILE A 77 7.81 -3.58 -0.20
CA ILE A 77 6.46 -3.28 -0.66
C ILE A 77 5.69 -2.73 0.53
N CYS A 78 5.17 -1.50 0.40
CA CYS A 78 4.34 -0.87 1.41
C CYS A 78 2.97 -0.55 0.81
N THR A 79 1.90 -0.92 1.51
CA THR A 79 0.52 -0.66 1.08
C THR A 79 -0.32 -0.31 2.29
N VAL A 80 -0.99 0.84 2.23
CA VAL A 80 -1.94 1.26 3.25
C VAL A 80 -3.33 0.79 2.85
N LEU A 81 -3.99 0.10 3.78
CA LEU A 81 -5.36 -0.34 3.68
C LEU A 81 -6.22 0.55 4.57
N TYR A 82 -7.05 1.40 3.96
CA TYR A 82 -7.86 2.37 4.67
C TYR A 82 -9.35 2.02 4.56
N PRO A 83 -9.97 1.44 5.62
CA PRO A 83 -11.40 1.21 5.65
C PRO A 83 -12.16 2.54 5.74
N TYR A 84 -13.27 2.65 5.04
CA TYR A 84 -14.13 3.83 5.06
C TYR A 84 -15.61 3.46 4.94
N ARG A 85 -16.51 4.36 5.34
CA ARG A 85 -17.95 4.21 5.12
C ARG A 85 -18.30 4.66 3.71
N VAL A 86 -19.03 3.84 2.96
CA VAL A 86 -19.52 4.22 1.63
C VAL A 86 -20.51 5.39 1.78
N GLY A 87 -20.36 6.40 0.93
CA GLY A 87 -21.09 7.66 1.01
C GLY A 87 -20.26 8.80 1.62
N ALA A 88 -19.18 8.48 2.35
CA ALA A 88 -18.11 9.43 2.63
C ALA A 88 -17.03 9.30 1.54
N GLU A 89 -16.53 10.42 1.04
CA GLU A 89 -15.38 10.39 0.12
C GLU A 89 -14.13 9.97 0.91
N PRO A 90 -13.49 8.83 0.57
CA PRO A 90 -12.28 8.41 1.26
C PRO A 90 -11.15 9.39 0.92
N SER A 91 -10.66 10.08 1.94
CA SER A 91 -9.47 10.94 1.85
C SER A 91 -8.39 10.36 2.76
N VAL A 92 -7.39 9.73 2.13
CA VAL A 92 -6.16 9.31 2.80
C VAL A 92 -4.98 9.75 1.95
N GLN A 93 -4.07 10.50 2.57
CA GLN A 93 -2.80 10.87 1.97
C GLN A 93 -1.69 10.13 2.70
N VAL A 94 -0.74 9.60 1.95
CA VAL A 94 0.41 8.92 2.52
C VAL A 94 1.68 9.56 1.98
N SER A 95 2.61 9.90 2.87
CA SER A 95 3.87 10.53 2.52
C SER A 95 5.02 9.90 3.30
N PRO A 96 6.28 10.00 2.82
CA PRO A 96 7.44 9.66 3.62
C PRO A 96 7.49 10.48 4.91
N LEU A 97 7.91 9.84 5.99
CA LEU A 97 8.28 10.51 7.22
C LEU A 97 9.82 10.60 7.30
N PRO A 98 10.42 11.79 7.19
CA PRO A 98 11.86 11.95 7.33
C PRO A 98 12.33 11.53 8.73
N ILE A 99 13.35 10.68 8.81
CA ILE A 99 13.97 10.25 10.06
C ILE A 99 15.41 10.78 10.11
N GLU A 100 15.74 11.50 11.17
CA GLU A 100 17.09 12.08 11.34
C GLU A 100 18.16 10.98 11.36
N GLY A 101 19.27 11.22 10.66
CA GLY A 101 20.38 10.27 10.57
C GLY A 101 20.12 9.04 9.69
N ARG A 102 18.96 8.95 9.02
CA ARG A 102 18.62 7.84 8.11
C ARG A 102 18.32 8.35 6.72
N ALA A 103 18.82 7.63 5.71
CA ALA A 103 18.54 7.96 4.32
C ALA A 103 17.06 7.67 3.99
N ALA A 104 16.43 8.53 3.20
CA ALA A 104 15.03 8.38 2.81
C ALA A 104 14.73 7.09 2.02
N ASN A 105 15.78 6.45 1.51
CA ASN A 105 15.75 5.24 0.70
C ASN A 105 16.43 4.04 1.37
N ASP A 106 16.63 4.10 2.69
CA ASP A 106 17.19 3.01 3.46
C ASP A 106 16.31 1.74 3.33
N PRO A 107 16.82 0.63 2.75
CA PRO A 107 16.06 -0.58 2.50
C PRO A 107 15.72 -1.38 3.77
N THR A 108 16.17 -0.93 4.93
CA THR A 108 15.80 -1.49 6.23
C THR A 108 14.69 -0.69 6.91
N LEU A 109 14.48 0.57 6.50
CA LEU A 109 13.55 1.49 7.11
C LEU A 109 12.26 1.62 6.29
N THR A 110 11.13 1.71 6.98
CA THR A 110 9.86 2.18 6.41
C THR A 110 9.29 3.20 7.36
N ALA A 111 9.33 4.47 6.98
CA ALA A 111 8.81 5.57 7.78
C ALA A 111 7.79 6.35 6.94
N ILE A 112 6.53 6.32 7.37
CA ILE A 112 5.42 6.90 6.63
C ILE A 112 4.52 7.73 7.55
N ARG A 113 4.00 8.81 7.00
CA ARG A 113 2.94 9.62 7.60
C ARG A 113 1.66 9.37 6.83
N ILE A 114 0.60 9.04 7.55
CA ILE A 114 -0.73 8.75 7.03
C ILE A 114 -1.67 9.84 7.53
N GLU A 115 -2.30 10.54 6.61
CA GLU A 115 -3.20 11.64 6.91
C GLU A 115 -4.61 11.34 6.44
N THR A 116 -5.55 11.53 7.35
CA THR A 116 -6.99 11.52 7.06
C THR A 116 -7.57 12.89 7.44
N PRO A 117 -8.85 13.16 7.16
CA PRO A 117 -9.53 14.35 7.65
C PRO A 117 -9.51 14.48 9.18
N GLU A 118 -9.55 13.35 9.89
CA GLU A 118 -9.71 13.33 11.35
C GLU A 118 -8.41 13.10 12.11
N ARG A 119 -7.40 12.50 11.46
CA ARG A 119 -6.21 11.98 12.15
C ARG A 119 -4.94 12.10 11.33
N VAL A 120 -3.83 12.09 12.06
CA VAL A 120 -2.48 11.91 11.54
C VAL A 120 -1.88 10.72 12.27
N ASP A 121 -1.45 9.72 11.51
CA ASP A 121 -0.74 8.57 12.03
C ASP A 121 0.68 8.54 11.46
N GLU A 122 1.65 8.19 12.29
CA GLU A 122 3.05 7.99 11.93
C GLU A 122 3.40 6.54 12.21
N LEU A 123 3.97 5.86 11.21
CA LEU A 123 4.42 4.48 11.31
C LEU A 123 5.89 4.41 10.93
N ILE A 124 6.70 3.89 11.85
CA ILE A 124 8.12 3.63 11.65
C ILE A 124 8.37 2.14 11.85
N ILE A 125 8.97 1.49 10.87
CA ILE A 125 9.44 0.11 10.94
C ILE A 125 10.91 0.11 10.57
N ASP A 126 11.78 -0.15 11.55
CA ASP A 126 13.22 -0.26 11.36
C ASP A 126 13.64 -1.73 11.46
N ARG A 127 14.33 -2.22 10.43
CA ARG A 127 14.77 -3.61 10.29
C ARG A 127 16.29 -3.75 10.26
N ALA A 128 17.03 -2.70 10.63
CA ALA A 128 18.49 -2.74 10.69
C ALA A 128 19.01 -3.65 11.82
N GLU A 129 18.21 -3.88 12.85
CA GLU A 129 18.54 -4.72 14.00
C GLU A 129 18.03 -6.16 13.84
N THR A 130 18.56 -7.08 14.64
CA THR A 130 18.17 -8.50 14.68
C THR A 130 16.67 -8.69 14.96
N GLN A 131 16.03 -7.71 15.61
CA GLN A 131 14.59 -7.63 15.77
C GLN A 131 14.09 -6.32 15.16
N ALA A 132 12.99 -6.39 14.41
CA ALA A 132 12.40 -5.19 13.83
C ALA A 132 11.80 -4.31 14.94
N ARG A 133 12.18 -3.04 14.98
CA ARG A 133 11.56 -2.03 15.84
C ARG A 133 10.36 -1.43 15.10
N VAL A 134 9.21 -1.42 15.76
CA VAL A 134 7.97 -0.85 15.22
C VAL A 134 7.47 0.22 16.16
N GLU A 135 7.26 1.41 15.62
CA GLU A 135 6.67 2.54 16.34
C GLU A 135 5.44 3.04 15.60
N PHE A 136 4.39 3.30 16.37
CA PHE A 136 3.14 3.83 15.87
C PHE A 136 2.67 4.96 16.76
N LYS A 137 2.46 6.13 16.16
CA LYS A 137 1.94 7.31 16.83
C LYS A 137 0.68 7.77 16.11
N SER A 138 -0.35 8.12 16.87
CA SER A 138 -1.64 8.54 16.34
C SER A 138 -2.10 9.81 17.03
N GLU A 139 -2.47 10.81 16.24
CA GLU A 139 -2.94 12.11 16.71
C GLU A 139 -4.26 12.47 16.02
N LYS A 140 -5.20 13.03 16.79
CA LYS A 140 -6.46 13.55 16.25
C LYS A 140 -6.27 15.01 15.81
N LYS A 141 -6.76 15.36 14.62
CA LYS A 141 -6.81 16.76 14.17
C LYS A 141 -7.87 17.49 15.00
N VAL A 142 -7.48 18.62 15.61
CA VAL A 142 -8.35 19.51 16.40
C VAL A 142 -9.16 20.40 15.46
#